data_AF-A0A2A2PT94-F1
#
_entry.id   AF-A0A2A2PT94-F1
#
_cell.length_a   1.000
_cell.length_b   1.000
_cell.length_c   1.000
_cell.angle_alpha   90.00
_cell.angle_beta   90.00
_cell.angle_gamma   90.00
#
_symmetry.space_group_name_H-M   'P 1'
#
loop_
_entity.id
_entity.type
_entity.pdbx_description
1 polymer ?
#
loop_
_entity_poly.entity_id
_entity_poly.type
_entity_poly.pdbx_seq_one_letter_code
_entity_poly.pdbx_strand_id
1 'polypeptide(L)'
;MTPTLLRHTTGRVEATINEQPSLSFLAETDLKVTIVGAKYKVAARMPLENNRERYIDLSFPSDLAGDGREYSFPLTPSSEAQGRYSRFPENESLASNEGSLQVHFDTTQRRLWGTFDYRVGSGDLRFEISKGSFDLFGFDTAKPGGTGTFTGTVDKQTFDASEVGIRRVDDIGLPEPYLEVIGRTRPAVGAEHIAIQIDTDVNRRRHTLGRDDSQVRALYFHSLSGFFLAASGEVNFDALPTPTQAKGTIVKGIFQQNTEQLREIDCTFDITENPTGNG
;
A
#
# COMPACT_ATOMS: atom_id res chain seq x y z
N MET A 1 5.39 -4.43 23.02
CA MET A 1 6.44 -4.34 21.99
C MET A 1 5.73 -3.95 20.71
N THR A 2 6.11 -2.83 20.12
CA THR A 2 5.46 -2.27 18.93
C THR A 2 5.89 -3.12 17.73
N PRO A 3 4.96 -3.68 16.94
CA PRO A 3 5.34 -4.48 15.77
C PRO A 3 6.17 -3.61 14.83
N THR A 4 7.32 -4.14 14.40
CA THR A 4 8.22 -3.48 13.45
C THR A 4 7.52 -3.40 12.10
N LEU A 5 6.88 -2.26 11.85
CA LEU A 5 6.16 -1.97 10.61
C LEU A 5 7.09 -2.10 9.41
N LEU A 6 6.62 -2.85 8.42
CA LEU A 6 7.24 -3.11 7.12
C LEU A 6 7.33 -1.82 6.29
N ARG A 7 8.50 -1.17 6.30
CA ARG A 7 8.72 0.14 5.66
C ARG A 7 9.05 0.01 4.18
N HIS A 8 8.06 -0.10 3.31
CA HIS A 8 8.29 0.09 1.85
C HIS A 8 8.56 1.54 1.48
N THR A 9 8.13 2.47 2.34
CA THR A 9 8.33 3.90 2.20
C THR A 9 8.70 4.49 3.54
N THR A 10 9.74 5.32 3.53
CA THR A 10 10.19 6.11 4.68
C THR A 10 9.96 7.59 4.41
N GLY A 11 9.99 8.41 5.45
CA GLY A 11 9.80 9.85 5.33
C GLY A 11 8.65 10.32 6.20
N ARG A 12 7.91 11.33 5.73
CA ARG A 12 6.83 11.94 6.49
C ARG A 12 5.70 12.45 5.61
N VAL A 13 4.49 12.41 6.16
CA VAL A 13 3.32 13.13 5.67
C VAL A 13 2.73 13.91 6.84
N GLU A 14 2.53 15.22 6.65
CA GLU A 14 2.00 16.12 7.66
C GLU A 14 0.91 17.02 7.06
N ALA A 15 -0.08 17.39 7.87
CA ALA A 15 -1.13 18.32 7.48
C ALA A 15 -1.85 18.90 8.71
N THR A 16 -2.62 19.97 8.51
CA THR A 16 -3.61 20.46 9.47
C THR A 16 -5.01 20.15 8.97
N ILE A 17 -5.82 19.50 9.81
CA ILE A 17 -7.20 19.14 9.50
C ILE A 17 -8.12 19.95 10.41
N ASN A 18 -9.11 20.62 9.83
CA ASN A 18 -10.09 21.43 10.56
C ASN A 18 -11.17 20.59 11.28
N GLU A 19 -10.81 19.44 11.87
CA GLU A 19 -11.68 18.74 12.81
C GLU A 19 -11.91 19.60 14.08
N GLN A 20 -12.84 19.18 14.94
CA GLN A 20 -12.96 19.76 16.28
C GLN A 20 -12.58 18.72 17.36
N PRO A 21 -11.51 18.97 18.14
CA PRO A 21 -10.52 20.05 17.97
C PRO A 21 -9.70 19.88 16.69
N SER A 22 -9.07 20.97 16.22
CA SER A 22 -8.23 20.91 15.02
C SER A 22 -7.11 19.89 15.24
N LEU A 23 -6.88 19.09 14.21
CA LEU A 23 -6.00 17.95 14.26
C LEU A 23 -4.74 18.23 13.45
N SER A 24 -3.59 18.13 14.12
CA SER A 24 -2.29 18.09 13.44
C SER A 24 -2.02 16.66 13.02
N PHE A 25 -2.13 16.38 11.72
CA PHE A 25 -1.83 15.08 11.14
C PHE A 25 -0.33 14.91 11.00
N LEU A 26 0.22 13.79 11.50
CA LEU A 26 1.60 13.40 11.30
C LEU A 26 1.69 11.88 11.14
N ALA A 27 2.27 11.44 10.04
CA ALA A 27 2.59 10.04 9.79
C ALA A 27 4.06 9.88 9.39
N GLU A 28 4.80 9.05 10.13
CA GLU A 28 6.23 8.76 9.90
C GLU A 28 6.53 7.25 9.77
N THR A 29 5.61 6.39 10.20
CA THR A 29 5.82 4.93 10.26
C THR A 29 4.86 4.13 9.38
N ASP A 30 3.62 4.62 9.21
CA ASP A 30 2.58 3.95 8.42
C ASP A 30 2.40 4.67 7.08
N LEU A 31 3.46 4.59 6.27
CA LEU A 31 3.58 5.26 4.98
C LEU A 31 3.72 4.24 3.86
N LYS A 32 3.06 4.49 2.74
CA LYS A 32 3.18 3.65 1.55
C LYS A 32 2.98 4.43 0.28
N VAL A 33 3.93 4.30 -0.64
CA VAL A 33 3.78 4.71 -2.04
C VAL A 33 3.69 3.45 -2.89
N THR A 34 2.66 3.38 -3.73
CA THR A 34 2.48 2.26 -4.68
C THR A 34 1.99 2.75 -6.02
N ILE A 35 2.21 1.97 -7.06
CA ILE A 35 1.50 2.13 -8.33
C ILE A 35 0.30 1.20 -8.34
N VAL A 36 -0.90 1.75 -8.53
CA VAL A 36 -2.16 1.02 -8.75
C VAL A 36 -2.75 1.44 -10.09
N GLY A 37 -2.74 0.53 -11.07
CA GLY A 37 -3.13 0.85 -12.44
C GLY A 37 -2.17 1.87 -13.09
N ALA A 38 -2.71 3.02 -13.47
CA ALA A 38 -1.97 4.15 -14.05
C ALA A 38 -1.80 5.32 -13.07
N LYS A 39 -1.86 5.05 -11.76
CA LYS A 39 -1.74 6.07 -10.72
C LYS A 39 -0.70 5.67 -9.67
N TYR A 40 0.08 6.65 -9.21
CA TYR A 40 0.69 6.58 -7.89
C TYR A 40 -0.39 6.73 -6.83
N LYS A 41 -0.23 6.01 -5.73
CA LYS A 41 -1.01 6.17 -4.51
C LYS A 41 -0.05 6.33 -3.33
N VAL A 42 -0.15 7.48 -2.66
CA VAL A 42 0.45 7.75 -1.35
C VAL A 42 -0.63 7.47 -0.32
N ALA A 43 -0.35 6.60 0.64
CA ALA A 43 -1.20 6.33 1.78
C ALA A 43 -0.43 6.63 3.07
N ALA A 44 -1.03 7.41 3.94
CA ALA A 44 -0.49 7.77 5.25
C ALA A 44 -1.54 7.55 6.32
N ARG A 45 -1.18 6.84 7.39
CA ARG A 45 -2.05 6.60 8.55
C ARG A 45 -1.48 7.27 9.79
N MET A 46 -2.36 7.90 10.55
CA MET A 46 -2.07 8.41 11.89
C MET A 46 -2.98 7.71 12.91
N PRO A 47 -2.43 6.85 13.79
CA PRO A 47 -3.17 6.34 14.93
C PRO A 47 -3.37 7.46 15.97
N LEU A 48 -4.54 7.46 16.60
CA LEU A 48 -4.93 8.37 17.67
C LEU A 48 -5.37 7.56 18.90
N GLU A 49 -5.51 8.25 20.04
CA GLU A 49 -6.05 7.65 21.26
C GLU A 49 -7.45 7.03 21.02
N ASN A 50 -7.77 6.02 21.85
CA ASN A 50 -9.05 5.29 21.82
C ASN A 50 -9.31 4.53 20.50
N ASN A 51 -8.27 3.96 19.91
CA ASN A 51 -8.33 3.20 18.65
C ASN A 51 -8.93 4.01 17.49
N ARG A 52 -8.82 5.34 17.54
CA ARG A 52 -9.20 6.20 16.43
C ARG A 52 -8.06 6.27 15.44
N GLU A 53 -8.39 6.44 14.18
CA GLU A 53 -7.39 6.49 13.12
C GLU A 53 -7.82 7.48 12.05
N ARG A 54 -6.81 8.14 11.47
CA ARG A 54 -6.97 9.04 10.36
C ARG A 54 -6.08 8.61 9.22
N TYR A 55 -6.60 8.75 8.00
CA TYR A 55 -5.88 8.42 6.79
C TYR A 55 -5.91 9.60 5.83
N ILE A 56 -4.76 9.91 5.25
CA ILE A 56 -4.64 10.75 4.07
C ILE A 56 -4.19 9.84 2.93
N ASP A 57 -5.00 9.76 1.88
CA ASP A 57 -4.63 9.09 0.63
C ASP A 57 -4.54 10.13 -0.49
N LEU A 58 -3.45 10.13 -1.24
CA LEU A 58 -3.29 10.92 -2.45
C LEU A 58 -3.11 9.97 -3.62
N SER A 59 -3.81 10.22 -4.72
CA SER A 59 -3.58 9.50 -5.98
C SER A 59 -3.40 10.48 -7.13
N PHE A 60 -2.50 10.17 -8.05
CA PHE A 60 -2.16 11.01 -9.20
C PHE A 60 -1.55 10.16 -10.32
N PRO A 61 -1.51 10.64 -11.58
CA PRO A 61 -0.98 9.89 -12.71
C PRO A 61 0.43 9.32 -12.47
N SER A 62 0.68 8.10 -12.95
CA SER A 62 1.97 7.41 -12.78
C SER A 62 2.97 7.64 -13.91
N ASP A 63 2.58 8.31 -14.98
CA ASP A 63 3.39 8.58 -16.18
C ASP A 63 4.30 9.82 -16.04
N LEU A 64 4.79 10.06 -14.82
CA LEU A 64 5.74 11.14 -14.53
C LEU A 64 7.14 10.75 -15.01
N ALA A 65 7.91 11.73 -15.48
CA ALA A 65 9.20 11.55 -16.13
C ALA A 65 10.31 11.11 -15.17
N GLY A 66 10.14 11.29 -13.85
CA GLY A 66 11.12 10.87 -12.85
C GLY A 66 12.34 11.79 -12.75
N ASP A 67 12.28 12.99 -13.32
CA ASP A 67 13.38 13.96 -13.41
C ASP A 67 13.38 15.01 -12.28
N GLY A 68 12.55 14.82 -11.25
CA GLY A 68 12.40 15.74 -10.12
C GLY A 68 11.61 17.02 -10.43
N ARG A 69 11.10 17.19 -11.66
CA ARG A 69 10.30 18.36 -12.00
C ARG A 69 8.99 18.39 -11.23
N GLU A 70 8.46 19.60 -11.06
CA GLU A 70 7.16 19.80 -10.42
C GLU A 70 6.02 19.44 -11.39
N TYR A 71 5.02 18.75 -10.84
CA TYR A 71 3.73 18.50 -11.45
C TYR A 71 2.64 19.03 -10.53
N SER A 72 1.69 19.76 -11.10
CA SER A 72 0.54 20.29 -10.39
C SER A 72 -0.74 19.61 -10.87
N PHE A 73 -1.53 19.10 -9.93
CA PHE A 73 -2.80 18.46 -10.21
C PHE A 73 -3.93 19.13 -9.42
N PRO A 74 -5.08 19.44 -10.05
CA PRO A 74 -6.27 19.79 -9.31
C PRO A 74 -6.81 18.57 -8.55
N LEU A 75 -7.35 18.75 -7.36
CA LEU A 75 -7.96 17.68 -6.55
C LEU A 75 -9.50 17.78 -6.59
N THR A 76 -10.07 17.80 -7.80
CA THR A 76 -11.51 17.90 -8.05
C THR A 76 -12.10 16.55 -8.49
N PRO A 77 -13.44 16.35 -8.45
CA PRO A 77 -14.06 15.07 -8.82
C PRO A 77 -13.81 14.63 -10.27
N SER A 78 -13.54 15.57 -11.16
CA SER A 78 -13.25 15.33 -12.58
C SER A 78 -11.76 15.17 -12.89
N SER A 79 -10.89 15.29 -11.89
CA SER A 79 -9.43 15.22 -12.06
C SER A 79 -8.94 13.77 -12.09
N GLU A 80 -7.81 13.56 -12.75
CA GLU A 80 -7.08 12.29 -12.69
C GLU A 80 -6.37 12.11 -11.34
N ALA A 81 -6.15 13.19 -10.59
CA ALA A 81 -5.67 13.14 -9.22
C ALA A 81 -6.81 13.26 -8.20
N GLN A 82 -6.66 12.64 -7.04
CA GLN A 82 -7.65 12.68 -5.98
C GLN A 82 -6.99 12.61 -4.60
N GLY A 83 -7.41 13.49 -3.71
CA GLY A 83 -7.15 13.37 -2.28
C GLY A 83 -8.32 12.67 -1.60
N ARG A 84 -8.05 11.89 -0.56
CA ARG A 84 -9.08 11.35 0.32
C ARG A 84 -8.69 11.58 1.77
N TYR A 85 -9.70 11.72 2.60
CA TYR A 85 -9.57 11.73 4.04
C TYR A 85 -10.52 10.71 4.62
N SER A 86 -9.99 9.77 5.41
CA SER A 86 -10.79 8.72 6.03
C SER A 86 -10.65 8.74 7.55
N ARG A 87 -11.75 8.46 8.24
CA ARG A 87 -11.89 8.52 9.70
C ARG A 87 -12.46 7.22 10.23
N PHE A 88 -11.78 6.65 11.23
CA PHE A 88 -12.23 5.47 11.95
C PHE A 88 -12.26 5.73 13.46
N PRO A 89 -13.26 5.18 14.18
CA PRO A 89 -14.25 4.17 13.75
C PRO A 89 -15.49 4.74 13.04
N GLU A 90 -15.50 6.03 12.70
CA GLU A 90 -16.65 6.69 12.07
C GLU A 90 -17.05 6.08 10.71
N ASN A 91 -16.19 5.26 10.10
CA ASN A 91 -16.38 4.60 8.79
C ASN A 91 -16.66 5.60 7.66
N GLU A 92 -16.02 6.76 7.74
CA GLU A 92 -16.14 7.81 6.74
C GLU A 92 -14.91 7.80 5.85
N SER A 93 -15.11 7.81 4.53
CA SER A 93 -14.04 8.02 3.56
C SER A 93 -14.51 9.00 2.50
N LEU A 94 -13.97 10.21 2.56
CA LEU A 94 -14.44 11.34 1.76
C LEU A 94 -13.39 11.71 0.71
N ALA A 95 -13.83 11.82 -0.53
CA ALA A 95 -12.99 12.26 -1.64
C ALA A 95 -12.94 13.78 -1.73
N SER A 96 -11.84 14.29 -2.29
CA SER A 96 -11.63 15.71 -2.51
C SER A 96 -12.65 16.26 -3.53
N ASN A 97 -13.25 17.40 -3.21
CA ASN A 97 -14.14 18.13 -4.12
C ASN A 97 -13.47 19.37 -4.73
N GLU A 98 -12.47 19.93 -4.05
CA GLU A 98 -11.61 21.00 -4.53
C GLU A 98 -10.26 20.95 -3.82
N GLY A 99 -9.25 21.54 -4.46
CA GLY A 99 -7.89 21.60 -3.91
C GLY A 99 -6.82 21.45 -4.98
N SER A 100 -5.58 21.36 -4.52
CA SER A 100 -4.40 21.20 -5.35
C SER A 100 -3.40 20.24 -4.71
N LEU A 101 -2.68 19.54 -5.57
CA LEU A 101 -1.56 18.67 -5.23
C LEU A 101 -0.37 19.07 -6.09
N GLN A 102 0.75 19.39 -5.46
CA GLN A 102 2.05 19.55 -6.11
C GLN A 102 2.90 18.32 -5.80
N VAL A 103 3.54 17.77 -6.82
CA VAL A 103 4.35 16.57 -6.75
C VAL A 103 5.66 16.79 -7.49
N HIS A 104 6.75 16.41 -6.86
CA HIS A 104 8.04 16.19 -7.48
C HIS A 104 8.38 14.71 -7.36
N PHE A 105 8.85 14.13 -8.46
CA PHE A 105 9.15 12.71 -8.54
C PHE A 105 10.52 12.51 -9.17
N ASP A 106 11.46 12.00 -8.39
CA ASP A 106 12.85 11.74 -8.79
C ASP A 106 13.15 10.24 -8.64
N THR A 107 13.33 9.55 -9.78
CA THR A 107 13.63 8.11 -9.80
C THR A 107 15.09 7.81 -9.45
N THR A 108 16.00 8.76 -9.67
CA THR A 108 17.43 8.61 -9.33
C THR A 108 17.62 8.63 -7.82
N GLN A 109 16.97 9.57 -7.14
CA GLN A 109 16.98 9.67 -5.67
C GLN A 109 15.95 8.76 -5.01
N ARG A 110 15.04 8.16 -5.79
CA ARG A 110 13.86 7.43 -5.30
C ARG A 110 13.10 8.25 -4.27
N ARG A 111 12.86 9.51 -4.62
CA ARG A 111 12.24 10.52 -3.76
C ARG A 111 10.99 11.11 -4.40
N LEU A 112 9.95 11.22 -3.59
CA LEU A 112 8.63 11.71 -3.95
C LEU A 112 8.24 12.74 -2.89
N TRP A 113 8.17 14.01 -3.26
CA TRP A 113 7.89 15.09 -2.32
C TRP A 113 6.95 16.12 -2.91
N GLY A 114 6.31 16.91 -2.05
CA GLY A 114 5.36 17.89 -2.52
C GLY A 114 4.46 18.43 -1.43
N THR A 115 3.42 19.14 -1.86
CA THR A 115 2.47 19.84 -1.00
C THR A 115 1.05 19.56 -1.45
N PHE A 116 0.10 19.68 -0.54
CA PHE A 116 -1.32 19.53 -0.86
C PHE A 116 -2.19 20.36 0.06
N ASP A 117 -3.28 20.86 -0.51
CA ASP A 117 -4.37 21.50 0.19
C ASP A 117 -5.66 21.08 -0.49
N TYR A 118 -6.63 20.53 0.24
CA TYR A 118 -7.90 20.13 -0.34
C TYR A 118 -9.04 20.14 0.67
N ARG A 119 -10.25 20.21 0.15
CA ARG A 119 -11.48 20.02 0.92
C ARG A 119 -12.12 18.71 0.55
N VAL A 120 -12.72 18.06 1.53
CA VAL A 120 -13.54 16.87 1.38
C VAL A 120 -14.90 17.12 2.00
N GLY A 121 -15.93 16.46 1.50
CA GLY A 121 -17.23 16.53 2.15
C GLY A 121 -18.30 15.67 1.50
N SER A 122 -19.33 15.39 2.29
CA SER A 122 -20.57 14.75 1.86
C SER A 122 -21.71 15.26 2.73
N GLY A 123 -22.75 15.82 2.11
CA GLY A 123 -23.81 16.51 2.84
C GLY A 123 -23.28 17.67 3.69
N ASP A 124 -23.59 17.65 4.99
CA ASP A 124 -23.17 18.67 5.95
C ASP A 124 -21.74 18.46 6.48
N LEU A 125 -21.18 17.28 6.28
CA LEU A 125 -19.84 16.94 6.73
C LEU A 125 -18.81 17.55 5.78
N ARG A 126 -17.93 18.40 6.32
CA ARG A 126 -16.86 19.06 5.56
C ARG A 126 -15.58 19.10 6.35
N PHE A 127 -14.48 18.72 5.70
CA PHE A 127 -13.14 18.92 6.23
C PHE A 127 -12.26 19.66 5.22
N GLU A 128 -11.37 20.47 5.76
CA GLU A 128 -10.29 21.15 5.07
C GLU A 128 -8.98 20.55 5.59
N ILE A 129 -8.22 20.01 4.65
CA ILE A 129 -6.88 19.48 4.83
C ILE A 129 -5.96 20.54 4.25
N SER A 130 -5.19 21.19 5.12
CA SER A 130 -4.40 22.37 4.78
C SER A 130 -2.96 22.23 5.24
N LYS A 131 -2.05 23.00 4.63
CA LYS A 131 -0.60 22.96 4.89
C LYS A 131 -0.06 21.53 4.78
N GLY A 132 -0.61 20.76 3.84
CA GLY A 132 -0.20 19.39 3.62
C GLY A 132 1.18 19.36 2.98
N SER A 133 2.07 18.52 3.51
CA SER A 133 3.36 18.26 2.90
C SER A 133 3.71 16.77 3.00
N PHE A 134 4.45 16.29 2.03
CA PHE A 134 5.05 14.96 2.07
C PHE A 134 6.46 14.99 1.52
N ASP A 135 7.32 14.16 2.09
CA ASP A 135 8.67 13.91 1.62
C ASP A 135 9.00 12.46 1.89
N LEU A 136 9.01 11.66 0.84
CA LEU A 136 8.99 10.20 0.89
C LEU A 136 10.15 9.63 0.10
N PHE A 137 10.79 8.61 0.68
CA PHE A 137 11.91 7.87 0.12
C PHE A 137 11.64 6.39 0.13
N GLY A 138 12.15 5.68 -0.86
CA GLY A 138 11.88 4.25 -1.01
C GLY A 138 10.44 4.10 -1.46
N PHE A 139 10.27 3.86 -2.75
CA PHE A 139 8.99 3.50 -3.30
C PHE A 139 9.22 2.61 -4.48
N ASP A 140 8.24 1.76 -4.72
CA ASP A 140 8.35 0.79 -5.77
C ASP A 140 7.58 1.27 -7.01
N THR A 141 8.35 1.71 -8.00
CA THR A 141 7.86 2.12 -9.32
C THR A 141 7.91 1.00 -10.34
N ALA A 142 8.61 -0.09 -10.04
CA ALA A 142 8.58 -1.25 -10.90
C ALA A 142 7.20 -1.89 -10.72
N LYS A 143 6.46 -2.06 -11.83
CA LYS A 143 5.35 -3.00 -11.82
C LYS A 143 5.98 -4.37 -11.55
N PRO A 144 5.57 -5.10 -10.50
CA PRO A 144 6.08 -6.45 -10.29
C PRO A 144 5.71 -7.25 -11.55
N GLY A 145 6.74 -7.64 -12.31
CA GLY A 145 6.60 -8.29 -13.60
C GLY A 145 6.90 -9.77 -13.47
N GLY A 146 5.94 -10.61 -13.76
CA GLY A 146 6.11 -12.05 -13.78
C GLY A 146 5.12 -12.75 -14.70
N THR A 147 5.28 -14.06 -14.80
CA THR A 147 4.31 -14.97 -15.41
C THR A 147 3.89 -16.01 -14.39
N GLY A 148 2.72 -16.62 -14.61
CA GLY A 148 2.17 -17.65 -13.75
C GLY A 148 0.79 -17.28 -13.22
N THR A 149 0.45 -17.79 -12.04
CA THR A 149 -0.89 -17.64 -11.45
C THR A 149 -0.82 -17.19 -10.00
N PHE A 150 -1.81 -16.41 -9.58
CA PHE A 150 -2.10 -16.13 -8.17
C PHE A 150 -3.62 -16.09 -8.03
N THR A 151 -4.20 -17.19 -7.57
CA THR A 151 -5.65 -17.41 -7.58
C THR A 151 -6.13 -18.02 -6.27
N GLY A 152 -7.40 -17.84 -5.94
CA GLY A 152 -7.97 -18.36 -4.71
C GLY A 152 -9.26 -17.66 -4.32
N THR A 153 -9.40 -17.37 -3.03
CA THR A 153 -10.54 -16.64 -2.51
C THR A 153 -10.16 -15.55 -1.52
N VAL A 154 -10.95 -14.47 -1.52
CA VAL A 154 -11.01 -13.44 -0.48
C VAL A 154 -12.47 -13.37 -0.01
N ASP A 155 -12.71 -13.57 1.28
CA ASP A 155 -14.05 -13.63 1.88
C ASP A 155 -15.00 -14.59 1.14
N LYS A 156 -14.46 -15.74 0.70
CA LYS A 156 -15.13 -16.78 -0.11
C LYS A 156 -15.54 -16.34 -1.52
N GLN A 157 -15.19 -15.12 -1.94
CA GLN A 157 -15.32 -14.67 -3.31
C GLN A 157 -14.06 -15.02 -4.10
N THR A 158 -14.21 -15.27 -5.39
CA THR A 158 -13.07 -15.63 -6.26
C THR A 158 -12.08 -14.48 -6.36
N PHE A 159 -10.81 -14.79 -6.08
CA PHE A 159 -9.67 -13.93 -6.37
C PHE A 159 -8.90 -14.53 -7.54
N ASP A 160 -8.72 -13.75 -8.60
CA ASP A 160 -7.94 -14.13 -9.78
C ASP A 160 -7.07 -12.95 -10.22
N ALA A 161 -5.76 -13.05 -9.93
CA ALA A 161 -4.82 -11.98 -10.22
C ALA A 161 -4.56 -11.88 -11.72
N SER A 162 -4.93 -10.73 -12.29
CA SER A 162 -4.56 -10.33 -13.65
C SER A 162 -3.10 -9.89 -13.80
N GLU A 163 -2.46 -9.51 -12.69
CA GLU A 163 -1.06 -9.12 -12.63
C GLU A 163 -0.38 -9.91 -11.52
N VAL A 164 0.73 -10.56 -11.85
CA VAL A 164 1.55 -11.30 -10.90
C VAL A 164 3.00 -10.90 -11.04
N GLY A 165 3.76 -11.01 -9.96
CA GLY A 165 5.20 -10.81 -10.02
C GLY A 165 5.91 -11.27 -8.78
N ILE A 166 7.21 -11.48 -8.93
CA ILE A 166 8.16 -11.70 -7.86
C ILE A 166 9.34 -10.77 -8.09
N ARG A 167 9.90 -10.22 -7.01
CA ARG A 167 11.10 -9.38 -7.07
C ARG A 167 11.87 -9.44 -5.78
N ARG A 168 13.15 -9.07 -5.85
CA ARG A 168 13.94 -8.68 -4.68
C ARG A 168 13.75 -7.18 -4.45
N VAL A 169 13.40 -6.80 -3.22
CA VAL A 169 13.33 -5.41 -2.78
C VAL A 169 14.57 -5.12 -1.93
N ASP A 170 15.37 -4.16 -2.37
CA ASP A 170 16.68 -3.81 -1.80
C ASP A 170 16.83 -2.28 -1.81
N ASP A 171 16.05 -1.64 -0.93
CA ASP A 171 15.82 -0.20 -0.93
C ASP A 171 16.59 0.51 0.19
N ILE A 172 17.04 1.73 -0.09
CA ILE A 172 17.72 2.58 0.89
C ILE A 172 16.76 2.88 2.05
N GLY A 173 17.17 2.55 3.28
CA GLY A 173 16.39 2.79 4.50
C GLY A 173 15.58 1.59 4.99
N LEU A 174 15.57 0.48 4.23
CA LEU A 174 15.13 -0.81 4.77
C LEU A 174 16.18 -1.36 5.74
N PRO A 175 15.76 -1.98 6.87
CA PRO A 175 16.69 -2.65 7.75
C PRO A 175 17.36 -3.84 7.05
N GLU A 176 16.61 -4.60 6.23
CA GLU A 176 17.09 -5.76 5.49
C GLU A 176 16.31 -5.95 4.17
N PRO A 177 16.95 -6.47 3.10
CA PRO A 177 16.28 -6.79 1.84
C PRO A 177 15.39 -8.03 1.96
N TYR A 178 14.30 -8.06 1.20
CA TYR A 178 13.34 -9.18 1.16
C TYR A 178 12.92 -9.51 -0.28
N LEU A 179 12.37 -10.70 -0.47
CA LEU A 179 11.63 -11.05 -1.68
C LEU A 179 10.16 -10.69 -1.50
N GLU A 180 9.56 -10.15 -2.55
CA GLU A 180 8.14 -9.81 -2.58
C GLU A 180 7.44 -10.58 -3.71
N VAL A 181 6.38 -11.30 -3.37
CA VAL A 181 5.48 -11.99 -4.29
C VAL A 181 4.13 -11.27 -4.30
N ILE A 182 3.64 -10.90 -5.48
CA ILE A 182 2.43 -10.08 -5.63
C ILE A 182 1.43 -10.73 -6.57
N GLY A 183 0.14 -10.64 -6.22
CA GLY A 183 -1.00 -10.86 -7.11
C GLY A 183 -1.99 -9.70 -7.01
N ARG A 184 -2.46 -9.20 -8.16
CA ARG A 184 -3.38 -8.06 -8.23
C ARG A 184 -4.49 -8.24 -9.27
N THR A 185 -5.71 -7.87 -8.88
CA THR A 185 -6.89 -7.85 -9.76
C THR A 185 -7.05 -6.52 -10.50
N ARG A 186 -7.85 -6.51 -11.57
CA ARG A 186 -8.26 -5.32 -12.33
C ARG A 186 -9.79 -5.24 -12.37
N PRO A 187 -10.40 -4.05 -12.59
CA PRO A 187 -9.80 -2.73 -12.81
C PRO A 187 -9.38 -2.03 -11.49
N ALA A 188 -8.69 -0.88 -11.59
CA ALA A 188 -8.12 -0.16 -10.43
C ALA A 188 -9.12 0.22 -9.33
N VAL A 189 -10.38 0.49 -9.69
CA VAL A 189 -11.47 0.71 -8.73
C VAL A 189 -12.09 -0.66 -8.41
N GLY A 190 -12.06 -1.04 -7.13
CA GLY A 190 -12.37 -2.40 -6.70
C GLY A 190 -11.19 -3.37 -6.81
N ALA A 191 -9.99 -2.88 -7.16
CA ALA A 191 -8.81 -3.72 -7.22
C ALA A 191 -8.45 -4.27 -5.84
N GLU A 192 -8.10 -5.54 -5.86
CA GLU A 192 -7.57 -6.30 -4.74
C GLU A 192 -6.10 -6.61 -5.02
N HIS A 193 -5.29 -6.61 -3.98
CA HIS A 193 -3.87 -6.86 -4.07
C HIS A 193 -3.42 -7.66 -2.86
N ILE A 194 -2.80 -8.81 -3.10
CA ILE A 194 -2.14 -9.63 -2.08
C ILE A 194 -0.65 -9.56 -2.31
N ALA A 195 0.11 -9.24 -1.27
CA ALA A 195 1.57 -9.23 -1.27
C ALA A 195 2.10 -10.14 -0.17
N ILE A 196 3.08 -10.97 -0.49
CA ILE A 196 3.81 -11.84 0.45
C ILE A 196 5.26 -11.36 0.47
N GLN A 197 5.73 -10.96 1.64
CA GLN A 197 7.10 -10.54 1.89
C GLN A 197 7.84 -11.65 2.59
N ILE A 198 9.05 -11.93 2.13
CA ILE A 198 9.81 -13.12 2.47
C ILE A 198 11.25 -12.68 2.73
N ASP A 199 11.74 -12.88 3.94
CA ASP A 199 13.12 -12.54 4.28
C ASP A 199 14.09 -13.28 3.34
N THR A 200 15.17 -12.63 2.93
CA THR A 200 16.10 -13.18 1.93
C THR A 200 16.83 -14.44 2.42
N ASP A 201 16.88 -14.67 3.74
CA ASP A 201 17.49 -15.83 4.39
C ASP A 201 16.46 -16.91 4.80
N VAL A 202 15.25 -16.88 4.21
CA VAL A 202 14.19 -17.86 4.49
C VAL A 202 14.71 -19.29 4.35
N ASN A 203 14.61 -20.06 5.43
CA ASN A 203 15.21 -21.39 5.51
C ASN A 203 14.18 -22.52 5.71
N ARG A 204 12.90 -22.16 5.86
CA ARG A 204 11.79 -23.09 6.04
C ARG A 204 10.75 -22.90 4.94
N ARG A 205 10.01 -23.95 4.66
CA ARG A 205 8.91 -23.94 3.68
C ARG A 205 7.57 -23.52 4.27
N ARG A 206 7.40 -23.61 5.59
CA ARG A 206 6.15 -23.28 6.28
C ARG A 206 6.39 -22.16 7.27
N HIS A 207 5.55 -21.15 7.20
CA HIS A 207 5.62 -19.96 8.05
C HIS A 207 4.23 -19.58 8.55
N THR A 208 4.10 -19.40 9.86
CA THR A 208 2.87 -18.92 10.48
C THR A 208 2.80 -17.40 10.36
N LEU A 209 1.70 -16.89 9.84
CA LEU A 209 1.45 -15.45 9.69
C LEU A 209 1.03 -14.81 11.01
N GLY A 210 1.22 -13.49 11.12
CA GLY A 210 0.83 -12.69 12.30
C GLY A 210 1.74 -12.82 13.51
N ARG A 211 2.91 -13.45 13.35
CA ARG A 211 3.95 -13.53 14.38
C ARG A 211 5.10 -12.58 14.07
N ASP A 212 5.61 -11.92 15.10
CA ASP A 212 6.75 -11.01 14.98
C ASP A 212 8.05 -11.73 14.56
N ASP A 213 8.18 -13.03 14.89
CA ASP A 213 9.34 -13.87 14.60
C ASP A 213 9.26 -14.61 13.24
N SER A 214 8.21 -14.37 12.45
CA SER A 214 8.06 -15.01 11.14
C SER A 214 8.94 -14.34 10.08
N GLN A 215 9.67 -15.15 9.33
CA GLN A 215 10.42 -14.75 8.12
C GLN A 215 9.50 -14.46 6.92
N VAL A 216 8.20 -14.70 7.06
CA VAL A 216 7.21 -14.43 6.02
C VAL A 216 6.06 -13.63 6.59
N ARG A 217 5.72 -12.56 5.88
CA ARG A 217 4.62 -11.66 6.21
C ARG A 217 3.72 -11.53 4.99
N ALA A 218 2.44 -11.31 5.21
CA ALA A 218 1.50 -11.12 4.12
C ALA A 218 0.63 -9.89 4.37
N LEU A 219 0.28 -9.23 3.28
CA LEU A 219 -0.54 -8.04 3.22
C LEU A 219 -1.65 -8.23 2.20
N TYR A 220 -2.85 -7.80 2.55
CA TYR A 220 -3.96 -7.65 1.63
C TYR A 220 -4.31 -6.16 1.49
N PHE A 221 -4.72 -5.76 0.31
CA PHE A 221 -5.17 -4.40 0.02
C PHE A 221 -6.45 -4.45 -0.80
N HIS A 222 -7.40 -3.61 -0.39
CA HIS A 222 -8.62 -3.35 -1.13
C HIS A 222 -8.69 -1.85 -1.44
N SER A 223 -8.92 -1.49 -2.71
CA SER A 223 -8.84 -0.09 -3.17
C SER A 223 -9.69 0.91 -2.38
N LEU A 224 -10.83 0.46 -1.83
CA LEU A 224 -11.77 1.29 -1.07
C LEU A 224 -11.51 1.28 0.45
N SER A 225 -10.79 0.28 0.94
CA SER A 225 -10.66 0.02 2.39
C SER A 225 -9.22 0.15 2.89
N GLY A 226 -8.21 0.12 2.01
CA GLY A 226 -6.82 0.24 2.40
C GLY A 226 -6.16 -1.11 2.66
N PHE A 227 -5.24 -1.14 3.63
CA PHE A 227 -4.28 -2.21 3.85
C PHE A 227 -4.62 -3.03 5.11
N PHE A 228 -4.65 -4.35 4.95
CA PHE A 228 -4.90 -5.34 5.99
C PHE A 228 -3.65 -6.20 6.16
N LEU A 229 -3.12 -6.30 7.37
CA LEU A 229 -1.98 -7.17 7.68
C LEU A 229 -2.48 -8.55 8.07
N ALA A 230 -1.75 -9.61 7.71
CA ALA A 230 -2.08 -10.95 8.17
C ALA A 230 -1.91 -11.04 9.70
N ALA A 231 -3.01 -11.29 10.40
CA ALA A 231 -3.08 -11.51 11.84
C ALA A 231 -2.91 -12.99 12.22
N SER A 232 -3.27 -13.91 11.32
CA SER A 232 -3.02 -15.35 11.49
C SER A 232 -3.08 -16.09 10.15
N GLY A 233 -2.80 -17.40 10.19
CA GLY A 233 -2.79 -18.28 9.02
C GLY A 233 -1.39 -18.82 8.73
N GLU A 234 -1.19 -19.40 7.56
CA GLU A 234 0.11 -19.94 7.14
C GLU A 234 0.41 -19.64 5.69
N VAL A 235 1.69 -19.44 5.38
CA VAL A 235 2.23 -19.56 4.02
C VAL A 235 3.03 -20.85 3.93
N ASN A 236 2.66 -21.69 2.96
CA ASN A 236 3.33 -22.95 2.65
C ASN A 236 3.95 -22.87 1.26
N PHE A 237 5.28 -22.89 1.17
CA PHE A 237 5.99 -22.96 -0.09
C PHE A 237 6.23 -24.40 -0.53
N ASP A 238 6.05 -24.68 -1.81
CA ASP A 238 6.33 -26.00 -2.40
C ASP A 238 7.86 -26.25 -2.41
N ALA A 239 8.62 -25.21 -2.69
CA ALA A 239 10.08 -25.14 -2.60
C ALA A 239 10.50 -23.78 -2.01
N LEU A 240 11.72 -23.67 -1.48
CA LEU A 240 12.19 -22.37 -0.99
C LEU A 240 12.18 -21.35 -2.14
N PRO A 241 11.59 -20.17 -1.93
CA PRO A 241 11.49 -19.15 -2.98
C PRO A 241 12.88 -18.63 -3.35
N THR A 242 13.04 -18.27 -4.61
CA THR A 242 14.23 -17.62 -5.15
C THR A 242 13.84 -16.22 -5.64
N PRO A 243 14.80 -15.33 -5.94
CA PRO A 243 14.48 -14.02 -6.52
C PRO A 243 13.63 -14.10 -7.80
N THR A 244 13.71 -15.22 -8.52
CA THR A 244 13.09 -15.40 -9.82
C THR A 244 11.86 -16.32 -9.79
N GLN A 245 11.57 -17.00 -8.67
CA GLN A 245 10.48 -17.97 -8.61
C GLN A 245 9.95 -18.15 -7.18
N ALA A 246 8.63 -18.16 -7.04
CA ALA A 246 7.97 -18.59 -5.82
C ALA A 246 6.70 -19.38 -6.12
N LYS A 247 6.52 -20.49 -5.42
CA LYS A 247 5.34 -21.33 -5.51
C LYS A 247 4.87 -21.74 -4.13
N GLY A 248 3.58 -21.61 -3.86
CA GLY A 248 3.02 -21.96 -2.57
C GLY A 248 1.55 -21.61 -2.40
N THR A 249 1.10 -21.66 -1.16
CA THR A 249 -0.28 -21.40 -0.74
C THR A 249 -0.32 -20.56 0.53
N ILE A 250 -1.22 -19.58 0.56
CA ILE A 250 -1.75 -18.98 1.78
C ILE A 250 -2.92 -19.85 2.23
N VAL A 251 -2.86 -20.34 3.47
CA VAL A 251 -3.88 -21.22 4.06
C VAL A 251 -4.48 -20.55 5.29
N LYS A 252 -5.79 -20.39 5.29
CA LYS A 252 -6.60 -19.77 6.35
C LYS A 252 -6.01 -18.43 6.79
N GLY A 253 -5.58 -17.63 5.82
CA GLY A 253 -5.04 -16.31 6.07
C GLY A 253 -6.13 -15.41 6.63
N ILE A 254 -5.93 -14.89 7.84
CA ILE A 254 -6.83 -13.91 8.44
C ILE A 254 -6.12 -12.58 8.40
N PHE A 255 -6.67 -11.63 7.65
CA PHE A 255 -6.10 -10.30 7.47
C PHE A 255 -6.97 -9.27 8.15
N GLN A 256 -6.34 -8.38 8.92
CA GLN A 256 -7.06 -7.39 9.69
C GLN A 256 -6.37 -6.04 9.60
N GLN A 257 -7.19 -5.00 9.55
CA GLN A 257 -6.79 -3.62 9.78
C GLN A 257 -7.41 -3.20 11.11
N ASN A 258 -6.64 -3.28 12.19
CA ASN A 258 -7.06 -2.87 13.54
C ASN A 258 -8.32 -3.60 14.02
N THR A 259 -9.45 -2.91 14.20
CA THR A 259 -10.73 -3.53 14.61
C THR A 259 -11.71 -3.74 13.46
N GLU A 260 -11.28 -3.56 12.21
CA GLU A 260 -12.13 -3.85 11.05
C GLU A 260 -12.51 -5.32 10.95
N GLN A 261 -13.53 -5.59 10.13
CA GLN A 261 -13.92 -6.93 9.76
C GLN A 261 -12.71 -7.69 9.21
N LEU A 262 -12.47 -8.86 9.79
CA LEU A 262 -11.46 -9.80 9.34
C LEU A 262 -11.73 -10.21 7.89
N ARG A 263 -10.67 -10.25 7.08
CA ARG A 263 -10.68 -10.78 5.72
C ARG A 263 -10.11 -12.19 5.73
N GLU A 264 -10.87 -13.15 5.20
CA GLU A 264 -10.44 -14.54 5.06
C GLU A 264 -9.84 -14.75 3.67
N ILE A 265 -8.58 -15.18 3.59
CA ILE A 265 -7.86 -15.35 2.32
C ILE A 265 -7.25 -16.76 2.25
N ASP A 266 -7.58 -17.46 1.16
CA ASP A 266 -7.05 -18.78 0.81
C ASP A 266 -6.63 -18.76 -0.66
N CYS A 267 -5.34 -18.65 -0.93
CA CYS A 267 -4.82 -18.47 -2.29
C CYS A 267 -3.62 -19.35 -2.58
N THR A 268 -3.50 -19.78 -3.84
CA THR A 268 -2.32 -20.45 -4.40
C THR A 268 -1.59 -19.49 -5.32
N PHE A 269 -0.26 -19.54 -5.31
CA PHE A 269 0.58 -18.79 -6.22
C PHE A 269 1.65 -19.71 -6.82
N ASP A 270 1.93 -19.52 -8.11
CA ASP A 270 3.04 -20.12 -8.84
C ASP A 270 3.53 -19.06 -9.82
N ILE A 271 4.59 -18.35 -9.44
CA ILE A 271 5.04 -17.14 -10.12
C ILE A 271 6.51 -17.29 -10.46
N THR A 272 6.84 -16.93 -11.69
CA THR A 272 8.22 -16.77 -12.17
C THR A 272 8.43 -15.32 -12.60
N GLU A 273 9.58 -14.75 -12.25
CA GLU A 273 9.99 -13.40 -12.71
C GLU A 273 10.05 -13.38 -14.23
N ASN A 274 9.63 -12.27 -14.84
CA ASN A 274 9.85 -12.07 -16.26
C ASN A 274 11.33 -11.67 -16.49
N PRO A 275 12.08 -12.40 -17.35
CA PRO A 275 13.47 -12.04 -17.66
C PRO A 275 13.64 -10.64 -18.28
N THR A 276 12.55 -10.03 -18.74
CA THR A 276 12.52 -8.72 -19.39
C THR A 276 11.97 -7.67 -18.44
N GLY A 277 12.84 -7.14 -17.58
CA GLY A 277 12.47 -6.09 -16.61
C GLY A 277 13.63 -5.22 -16.14
N ASN A 278 14.76 -5.18 -16.85
CA ASN A 278 15.73 -4.09 -16.72
C ASN A 278 15.31 -2.98 -17.68
N GLY A 279 14.64 -1.96 -17.14
CA GLY A 279 14.34 -0.70 -17.81
C GLY A 279 14.32 0.42 -16.79
#